data_AF-A0A7X0JVK2-F1
#
_entry.id   AF-A0A7X0JVK2-F1
#
_cell.length_a   1.000
_cell.length_b   1.000
_cell.length_c   1.000
_cell.angle_alpha   90.00
_cell.angle_beta   90.00
_cell.angle_gamma   90.00
#
_symmetry.space_group_name_H-M   'P 1'
#
loop_
_entity.id
_entity.type
_entity.pdbx_description
1 polymer ?
#
loop_
_entity_poly.entity_id
_entity_poly.type
_entity_poly.pdbx_seq_one_letter_code
_entity_poly.pdbx_strand_id
1 'polypeptide(L)'
;MKQRLIRGFGGEQAIRKLSSFGARLRVSRPGKPEEHSLSYYDFDNQRLASFDLNQGELSLITNHRSALITNGVSAALPEAQKARLLANMKVNFLYLVRHQALELLGPLDIPSHTSESWWLFRTGDDVSPPLGLNPETGRITKVLFSDRKFIVEMDYQALNTGIWWPAKFQLYDGKHLKLEGHFSEVEVNQEARIKTPNWFKPSIESTTDIQ
;
A
#
# COMPACT_ATOMS: atom_id res chain seq x y z
N MET A 1 11.53 15.26 11.08
CA MET A 1 10.26 14.59 10.73
C MET A 1 10.43 13.12 10.33
N LYS A 2 11.33 12.77 9.39
CA LYS A 2 11.56 11.38 8.91
C LYS A 2 11.69 10.31 10.01
N GLN A 3 12.45 10.58 11.07
CA GLN A 3 12.55 9.63 12.19
C GLN A 3 11.23 9.44 12.96
N ARG A 4 10.40 10.48 13.10
CA ARG A 4 9.08 10.37 13.73
C ARG A 4 8.13 9.54 12.86
N LEU A 5 8.17 9.77 11.55
CA LEU A 5 7.43 8.95 10.59
C LEU A 5 7.80 7.46 10.73
N ILE A 6 9.09 7.13 10.69
CA ILE A 6 9.58 5.76 10.86
C ILE A 6 9.09 5.16 12.20
N ARG A 7 9.16 5.91 13.31
CA ARG A 7 8.67 5.46 14.62
C ARG A 7 7.15 5.25 14.66
N GLY A 8 6.38 6.12 14.01
CA GLY A 8 4.92 6.04 13.96
C GLY A 8 4.40 4.74 13.36
N PHE A 9 5.23 4.02 12.61
CA PHE A 9 4.87 2.79 11.92
C PHE A 9 5.64 1.55 12.41
N GLY A 10 6.24 1.62 13.60
CA GLY A 10 6.89 0.48 14.26
C GLY A 10 8.41 0.62 14.44
N GLY A 11 8.99 1.72 13.94
CA GLY A 11 10.41 2.00 14.09
C GLY A 11 11.28 1.33 13.02
N GLU A 12 12.54 1.73 13.01
CA GLU A 12 13.49 1.37 11.95
C GLU A 12 13.72 -0.13 11.84
N GLN A 13 13.81 -0.83 12.97
CA GLN A 13 14.06 -2.27 12.98
C GLN A 13 12.89 -3.07 12.38
N ALA A 14 11.64 -2.70 12.71
CA ALA A 14 10.46 -3.36 12.17
C ALA A 14 10.33 -3.10 10.66
N ILE A 15 10.49 -1.84 10.25
CA ILE A 15 10.40 -1.43 8.84
C ILE A 15 11.50 -2.09 7.99
N ARG A 16 12.75 -2.16 8.48
CA ARG A 16 13.85 -2.82 7.74
C ARG A 16 13.62 -4.32 7.54
N LYS A 17 12.92 -4.99 8.47
CA LYS A 17 12.65 -6.44 8.41
C LYS A 17 11.44 -6.81 7.56
N LEU A 18 10.65 -5.84 7.10
CA LEU A 18 9.43 -6.07 6.33
C LEU A 18 9.79 -6.44 4.88
N SER A 19 9.81 -7.71 4.50
CA SER A 19 10.06 -8.18 3.13
C SER A 19 8.79 -8.26 2.28
N SER A 20 7.67 -8.65 2.89
CA SER A 20 6.38 -8.78 2.20
C SER A 20 5.20 -8.34 3.06
N PHE A 21 4.10 -8.03 2.39
CA PHE A 21 2.86 -7.58 3.01
C PHE A 21 1.64 -8.10 2.26
N GLY A 22 0.68 -8.68 2.97
CA GLY A 22 -0.61 -9.11 2.45
C GLY A 22 -1.77 -8.54 3.26
N ALA A 23 -2.88 -8.18 2.60
CA ALA A 23 -4.10 -7.79 3.29
C ALA A 23 -5.33 -8.03 2.43
N ARG A 24 -6.46 -8.27 3.11
CA ARG A 24 -7.78 -8.14 2.52
C ARG A 24 -8.27 -6.71 2.66
N LEU A 25 -8.90 -6.19 1.62
CA LEU A 25 -9.57 -4.90 1.63
C LEU A 25 -11.04 -5.11 1.28
N ARG A 26 -11.92 -4.54 2.10
CA ARG A 26 -13.34 -4.34 1.79
C ARG A 26 -13.59 -2.86 1.57
N VAL A 27 -14.21 -2.48 0.46
CA VAL A 27 -14.61 -1.11 0.16
C VAL A 27 -16.12 -1.04 0.03
N SER A 28 -16.74 -0.13 0.79
CA SER A 28 -18.16 0.19 0.70
C SER A 28 -18.35 1.59 0.13
N ARG A 29 -19.37 1.74 -0.73
CA ARG A 29 -19.78 3.03 -1.29
C ARG A 29 -21.28 3.22 -1.11
N PRO A 30 -21.77 4.43 -0.81
CA PRO A 30 -23.21 4.66 -0.69
C PRO A 30 -23.97 4.22 -1.95
N GLY A 31 -24.95 3.34 -1.78
CA GLY A 31 -25.82 2.87 -2.87
C GLY A 31 -25.17 1.91 -3.87
N LYS A 32 -23.98 1.35 -3.59
CA LYS A 32 -23.33 0.35 -4.43
C LYS A 32 -22.99 -0.93 -3.65
N PRO A 33 -22.88 -2.09 -4.33
CA PRO A 33 -22.36 -3.31 -3.72
C PRO A 33 -20.96 -3.12 -3.14
N GLU A 34 -20.63 -3.89 -2.10
CA GLU A 34 -19.28 -3.91 -1.53
C GLU A 34 -18.29 -4.57 -2.51
N GLU A 35 -17.12 -3.96 -2.61
CA GLU A 35 -15.97 -4.44 -3.37
C GLU A 35 -15.00 -5.12 -2.40
N HIS A 36 -14.48 -6.29 -2.76
CA HIS A 36 -13.53 -7.04 -1.96
C HIS A 36 -12.30 -7.40 -2.78
N SER A 37 -11.12 -7.15 -2.23
CA SER A 37 -9.85 -7.56 -2.83
C SER A 37 -8.90 -8.18 -1.81
N LEU A 38 -8.02 -9.03 -2.30
CA LEU A 38 -6.82 -9.47 -1.60
C LEU A 38 -5.61 -8.90 -2.34
N SER A 39 -4.72 -8.23 -1.63
CA SER A 39 -3.47 -7.72 -2.18
C SER A 39 -2.29 -8.35 -1.47
N TYR A 40 -1.24 -8.64 -2.22
CA TYR A 40 0.05 -9.09 -1.72
C TYR A 40 1.17 -8.35 -2.45
N TYR A 41 2.11 -7.82 -1.67
CA TYR A 41 3.28 -7.09 -2.12
C TYR A 41 4.52 -7.79 -1.57
N ASP A 42 5.39 -8.25 -2.45
CA ASP A 42 6.72 -8.74 -2.14
C ASP A 42 7.70 -7.64 -2.55
N PHE A 43 8.13 -6.86 -1.57
CA PHE A 43 8.92 -5.67 -1.83
C PHE A 43 10.34 -6.02 -2.28
N ASP A 44 10.92 -7.09 -1.73
CA ASP A 44 12.31 -7.49 -2.01
C ASP A 44 12.45 -8.05 -3.42
N ASN A 45 11.45 -8.83 -3.86
CA ASN A 45 11.41 -9.38 -5.22
C ASN A 45 10.62 -8.49 -6.20
N GLN A 46 10.11 -7.34 -5.75
CA GLN A 46 9.28 -6.41 -6.52
C GLN A 46 8.11 -7.12 -7.24
N ARG A 47 7.37 -7.93 -6.50
CA ARG A 47 6.18 -8.63 -7.02
C ARG A 47 4.90 -8.12 -6.38
N LEU A 48 3.83 -8.20 -7.14
CA LEU A 48 2.50 -7.81 -6.73
C LEU A 48 1.49 -8.84 -7.19
N ALA A 49 0.60 -9.25 -6.28
CA ALA A 49 -0.63 -9.96 -6.60
C ALA A 49 -1.83 -9.17 -6.09
N SER A 50 -2.86 -9.03 -6.92
CA SER A 50 -4.14 -8.43 -6.55
C SER A 50 -5.25 -9.30 -7.07
N PHE A 51 -6.07 -9.85 -6.17
CA PHE A 51 -7.23 -10.65 -6.50
C PHE A 51 -8.51 -9.86 -6.22
N ASP A 52 -9.32 -9.62 -7.24
CA ASP A 52 -10.68 -9.11 -7.11
C ASP A 52 -11.63 -10.28 -6.83
N LEU A 53 -12.22 -10.31 -5.64
CA LEU A 53 -13.08 -11.41 -5.21
C LEU A 53 -14.46 -11.36 -5.88
N ASN A 54 -14.91 -10.18 -6.30
CA ASN A 54 -16.21 -10.02 -6.95
C ASN A 54 -16.15 -10.54 -8.39
N GLN A 55 -15.03 -10.32 -9.09
CA GLN A 55 -14.85 -10.71 -10.48
C GLN A 55 -14.10 -12.04 -10.65
N GLY A 56 -13.43 -12.54 -9.60
CA GLY A 56 -12.58 -13.72 -9.68
C GLY A 56 -11.33 -13.48 -10.53
N GLU A 57 -10.85 -12.25 -10.57
CA GLU A 57 -9.72 -11.81 -11.39
C GLU A 57 -8.45 -11.66 -10.56
N LEU A 58 -7.39 -12.36 -10.97
CA LEU A 58 -6.07 -12.28 -10.36
C LEU A 58 -5.10 -11.53 -11.28
N SER A 59 -4.71 -10.33 -10.87
CA SER A 59 -3.62 -9.58 -11.49
C SER A 59 -2.29 -9.93 -10.82
N LEU A 60 -1.28 -10.27 -11.61
CA LEU A 60 0.07 -10.59 -11.15
C LEU A 60 1.09 -9.71 -11.87
N ILE A 61 2.06 -9.18 -11.13
CA ILE A 61 3.19 -8.41 -11.67
C ILE A 61 4.47 -8.90 -10.99
N THR A 62 5.51 -9.06 -11.80
CA THR A 62 6.91 -9.29 -11.42
C THR A 62 7.77 -8.35 -12.27
N ASN A 63 9.09 -8.32 -12.02
CA ASN A 63 10.02 -7.53 -12.85
C ASN A 63 9.99 -7.85 -14.35
N HIS A 64 9.63 -9.09 -14.72
CA HIS A 64 9.77 -9.56 -16.10
C HIS A 64 8.43 -9.96 -16.75
N ARG A 65 7.36 -10.06 -15.96
CA ARG A 65 6.08 -10.60 -16.41
C ARG A 65 4.92 -9.97 -15.66
N SER A 66 3.87 -9.66 -16.40
CA SER A 66 2.55 -9.34 -15.85
C SER A 66 1.47 -10.20 -16.53
N ALA A 67 0.47 -10.61 -15.76
CA ALA A 67 -0.64 -11.41 -16.27
C ALA A 67 -1.95 -11.04 -15.55
N LEU A 68 -3.05 -11.17 -16.27
CA LEU A 68 -4.40 -11.26 -15.71
C LEU A 68 -4.86 -12.70 -15.81
N ILE A 69 -5.31 -13.28 -14.71
CA ILE A 69 -5.82 -14.64 -14.64
C ILE A 69 -7.28 -14.60 -14.24
N THR A 70 -8.15 -15.07 -15.12
CA THR A 70 -9.60 -15.15 -14.88
C THR A 70 -10.04 -16.58 -15.17
N ASN A 71 -10.66 -17.26 -14.19
CA ASN A 71 -11.08 -18.66 -14.31
C ASN A 71 -9.97 -19.61 -14.80
N GLY A 72 -8.73 -19.37 -14.37
CA GLY A 72 -7.56 -20.18 -14.75
C GLY A 72 -6.95 -19.84 -16.12
N VAL A 73 -7.59 -18.97 -16.92
CA VAL A 73 -7.06 -18.52 -18.21
C VAL A 73 -6.14 -17.33 -17.99
N SER A 74 -4.91 -17.42 -18.48
CA SER A 74 -3.92 -16.34 -18.40
C SER A 74 -3.98 -15.48 -19.66
N ALA A 75 -4.14 -14.17 -19.48
CA ALA A 75 -4.06 -13.15 -20.52
C ALA A 75 -3.02 -12.07 -20.15
N ALA A 76 -2.69 -11.21 -21.12
CA ALA A 76 -1.88 -10.03 -20.86
C ALA A 76 -2.63 -9.08 -19.92
N LEU A 77 -1.93 -8.53 -18.93
CA LEU A 77 -2.50 -7.51 -18.04
C LEU A 77 -2.64 -6.19 -18.82
N PRO A 78 -3.82 -5.56 -18.91
CA PRO A 78 -3.97 -4.28 -19.58
C PRO A 78 -3.01 -3.22 -19.01
N GLU A 79 -2.33 -2.46 -19.88
CA GLU A 79 -1.30 -1.50 -19.44
C GLU A 79 -1.85 -0.45 -18.47
N ALA A 80 -3.09 0.01 -18.65
CA ALA A 80 -3.74 0.93 -17.70
C ALA A 80 -3.91 0.30 -16.30
N GLN A 81 -4.27 -0.98 -16.23
CA GLN A 81 -4.43 -1.71 -14.97
C GLN A 81 -3.07 -1.96 -14.30
N LYS A 82 -2.06 -2.35 -15.10
CA LYS A 82 -0.68 -2.51 -14.65
C LYS A 82 -0.11 -1.21 -14.08
N ALA A 83 -0.25 -0.10 -14.80
CA ALA A 83 0.19 1.22 -14.36
C ALA A 83 -0.46 1.62 -13.03
N ARG A 84 -1.78 1.39 -12.88
CA ARG A 84 -2.51 1.65 -11.64
C ARG A 84 -2.00 0.80 -10.47
N LEU A 85 -1.78 -0.50 -10.68
CA LEU A 85 -1.27 -1.40 -9.62
C LEU A 85 0.14 -1.02 -9.18
N LEU A 86 1.02 -0.69 -10.12
CA LEU A 86 2.37 -0.21 -9.82
C LEU A 86 2.34 1.14 -9.09
N ALA A 87 1.48 2.07 -9.51
CA ALA A 87 1.30 3.34 -8.80
C ALA A 87 0.81 3.12 -7.36
N ASN A 88 -0.16 2.22 -7.15
CA ASN A 88 -0.64 1.88 -5.81
C ASN A 88 0.48 1.29 -4.93
N MET A 89 1.37 0.47 -5.49
CA MET A 89 2.54 -0.06 -4.78
C MET A 89 3.54 1.05 -4.43
N LYS A 90 3.86 1.91 -5.40
CA LYS A 90 4.83 3.01 -5.21
C LYS A 90 4.36 4.05 -4.21
N VAL A 91 3.04 4.30 -4.17
CA VAL A 91 2.40 5.21 -3.20
C VAL A 91 2.05 4.49 -1.89
N ASN A 92 2.24 3.16 -1.82
CA ASN A 92 2.11 2.43 -0.57
C ASN A 92 3.14 2.96 0.42
N PHE A 93 2.65 3.43 1.56
CA PHE A 93 3.50 4.01 2.59
C PHE A 93 4.67 3.09 2.99
N LEU A 94 4.42 1.79 3.18
CA LEU A 94 5.46 0.84 3.62
C LEU A 94 6.57 0.71 2.58
N TYR A 95 6.23 0.77 1.29
CA TYR A 95 7.22 0.82 0.22
C TYR A 95 8.10 2.08 0.37
N LEU A 96 7.48 3.25 0.52
CA LEU A 96 8.18 4.52 0.63
C LEU A 96 9.11 4.60 1.85
N VAL A 97 8.68 4.15 3.03
CA VAL A 97 9.52 4.25 4.25
C VAL A 97 10.60 3.21 4.36
N ARG A 98 10.48 2.09 3.65
CA ARG A 98 11.59 1.14 3.50
C ARG A 98 12.68 1.68 2.59
N HIS A 99 12.33 2.55 1.64
CA HIS A 99 13.27 3.04 0.66
C HIS A 99 14.31 3.97 1.32
N GLN A 100 15.59 3.62 1.21
CA GLN A 100 16.67 4.38 1.88
C GLN A 100 16.72 5.83 1.38
N ALA A 101 16.46 6.02 0.08
CA ALA A 101 16.39 7.34 -0.57
C ALA A 101 15.10 8.12 -0.30
N LEU A 102 14.27 7.73 0.69
CA LEU A 102 13.09 8.51 1.06
C LEU A 102 13.47 9.93 1.48
N GLU A 103 12.85 10.90 0.84
CA GLU A 103 12.93 12.31 1.17
C GLU A 103 11.55 12.85 1.53
N LEU A 104 11.53 13.83 2.44
CA LEU A 104 10.32 14.55 2.81
C LEU A 104 10.41 15.97 2.25
N LEU A 105 9.51 16.33 1.35
CA LEU A 105 9.40 17.67 0.80
C LEU A 105 8.31 18.43 1.54
N GLY A 106 8.65 19.59 2.10
CA GLY A 106 7.75 20.39 2.94
C GLY A 106 8.45 21.00 4.16
N PRO A 107 7.69 21.41 5.20
CA PRO A 107 6.25 21.24 5.33
C PRO A 107 5.45 22.06 4.31
N LEU A 108 4.27 21.57 3.95
CA LEU A 108 3.31 22.29 3.10
C LEU A 108 2.32 23.06 3.98
N ASP A 109 1.97 24.26 3.55
CA ASP A 109 0.83 24.98 4.12
C ASP A 109 -0.46 24.59 3.40
N ILE A 110 -1.37 23.94 4.15
CA ILE A 110 -2.69 23.53 3.70
C ILE A 110 -3.73 24.26 4.57
N PRO A 111 -4.38 25.31 4.04
CA PRO A 111 -5.43 26.02 4.74
C PRO A 111 -6.53 25.08 5.23
N SER A 112 -7.08 25.38 6.41
CA SER A 112 -8.14 24.61 7.07
C SER A 112 -7.75 23.21 7.59
N HIS A 113 -6.49 22.80 7.46
CA HIS A 113 -5.98 21.50 7.92
C HIS A 113 -4.74 21.64 8.81
N THR A 114 -4.83 22.50 9.83
CA THR A 114 -3.69 22.86 10.69
C THR A 114 -3.37 21.86 11.80
N SER A 115 -4.21 20.83 12.00
CA SER A 115 -3.98 19.77 12.99
C SER A 115 -2.88 18.78 12.57
N GLU A 116 -2.56 18.73 11.28
CA GLU A 116 -1.53 17.87 10.72
C GLU A 116 -0.30 18.66 10.26
N SER A 117 0.86 18.00 10.26
CA SER A 117 2.05 18.47 9.55
C SER A 117 2.05 17.85 8.15
N TRP A 118 1.94 18.65 7.10
CA TRP A 118 1.78 18.17 5.72
C TRP A 118 3.09 18.05 4.96
N TRP A 119 3.29 16.93 4.26
CA TRP A 119 4.52 16.63 3.53
C TRP A 119 4.23 15.88 2.22
N LEU A 120 5.13 15.99 1.24
CA LEU A 120 5.23 15.05 0.12
C LEU A 120 6.35 14.08 0.40
N PHE A 121 6.15 12.81 0.07
CA PHE A 121 7.20 11.80 0.16
C PHE A 121 7.75 11.59 -1.24
N ARG A 122 9.08 11.63 -1.38
CA ARG A 122 9.77 11.42 -2.65
C ARG A 122 10.74 10.24 -2.53
N THR A 123 10.71 9.37 -3.53
CA THR A 123 11.69 8.29 -3.74
C THR A 123 12.03 8.21 -5.22
N GLY A 124 13.20 8.74 -5.61
CA GLY A 124 13.53 8.92 -7.04
C GLY A 124 12.55 9.87 -7.71
N ASP A 125 11.95 9.44 -8.82
CA ASP A 125 10.96 10.21 -9.58
C ASP A 125 9.53 10.07 -9.03
N ASP A 126 9.30 9.13 -8.11
CA ASP A 126 7.98 8.89 -7.52
C ASP A 126 7.72 9.89 -6.38
N VAL A 127 6.61 10.63 -6.47
CA VAL A 127 6.18 11.61 -5.46
C VAL A 127 4.76 11.27 -5.00
N SER A 128 4.57 11.20 -3.68
CA SER A 128 3.26 10.96 -3.08
C SER A 128 2.33 12.18 -3.22
N PRO A 129 1.00 12.00 -3.13
CA PRO A 129 0.12 13.10 -2.76
C PRO A 129 0.54 13.73 -1.42
N PRO A 130 0.06 14.94 -1.06
CA PRO A 130 0.25 15.50 0.27
C PRO A 130 -0.29 14.58 1.37
N LEU A 131 0.57 14.26 2.34
CA LEU A 131 0.30 13.40 3.48
C LEU A 131 0.32 14.24 4.76
N GLY A 132 -0.80 14.25 5.49
CA GLY A 132 -0.95 14.89 6.79
C GLY A 132 -0.45 13.94 7.87
N LEU A 133 0.63 14.32 8.54
CA LEU A 133 1.22 13.56 9.64
C LEU A 133 0.73 14.11 10.97
N ASN A 134 0.30 13.22 11.86
CA ASN A 134 0.05 13.58 13.24
C ASN A 134 1.39 14.02 13.89
N PRO A 135 1.50 15.26 14.41
CA PRO A 135 2.78 15.79 14.91
C PRO A 135 3.37 14.99 16.09
N GLU A 136 2.51 14.36 16.89
CA GLU A 136 2.89 13.60 18.08
C GLU A 136 3.39 12.21 17.71
N THR A 137 2.61 11.49 16.91
CA THR A 137 2.82 10.06 16.62
C THR A 137 3.57 9.81 15.31
N GLY A 138 3.62 10.78 14.41
CA GLY A 138 4.24 10.65 13.08
C GLY A 138 3.44 9.81 12.09
N ARG A 139 2.27 9.29 12.47
CA ARG A 139 1.39 8.50 11.59
C ARG A 139 0.68 9.37 10.56
N ILE A 140 0.42 8.82 9.38
CA ILE A 140 -0.36 9.51 8.33
C ILE A 140 -1.82 9.47 8.72
N THR A 141 -2.40 10.58 9.15
CA THR A 141 -3.83 10.65 9.48
C THR A 141 -4.66 11.07 8.28
N LYS A 142 -4.08 11.84 7.33
CA LYS A 142 -4.80 12.35 6.16
C LYS A 142 -3.99 12.25 4.87
N VAL A 143 -4.69 12.11 3.73
CA VAL A 143 -4.12 12.23 2.37
C VAL A 143 -4.99 13.12 1.52
N LEU A 144 -4.39 14.07 0.80
CA LEU A 144 -5.09 14.97 -0.12
C LEU A 144 -4.93 14.52 -1.56
N PHE A 145 -6.04 14.33 -2.28
CA PHE A 145 -6.07 14.03 -3.71
C PHE A 145 -6.77 15.12 -4.52
N SER A 146 -6.48 15.17 -5.82
CA SER A 146 -7.12 16.04 -6.81
C SER A 146 -7.20 17.50 -6.36
N ASP A 147 -6.05 18.15 -6.21
CA ASP A 147 -5.93 19.56 -5.83
C ASP A 147 -6.68 19.91 -4.53
N ARG A 148 -6.57 19.03 -3.53
CA ARG A 148 -7.15 19.19 -2.18
C ARG A 148 -8.67 19.03 -2.12
N LYS A 149 -9.31 18.49 -3.17
CA LYS A 149 -10.75 18.23 -3.17
C LYS A 149 -11.13 17.02 -2.31
N PHE A 150 -10.34 15.95 -2.37
CA PHE A 150 -10.64 14.73 -1.65
C PHE A 150 -9.68 14.48 -0.51
N ILE A 151 -10.23 14.08 0.64
CA ILE A 151 -9.46 13.75 1.85
C ILE A 151 -9.70 12.30 2.20
N VAL A 152 -8.62 11.53 2.33
CA VAL A 152 -8.68 10.23 2.97
C VAL A 152 -8.26 10.39 4.42
N GLU A 153 -9.11 10.01 5.36
CA GLU A 153 -8.78 9.89 6.78
C GLU A 153 -8.48 8.42 7.11
N MET A 154 -7.51 8.17 7.99
CA MET A 154 -7.06 6.81 8.31
C MET A 154 -6.98 6.54 9.81
N ASP A 155 -7.51 5.37 10.20
CA ASP A 155 -7.33 4.78 11.52
C ASP A 155 -6.33 3.64 11.46
N TYR A 156 -5.61 3.41 12.55
CA TYR A 156 -4.53 2.44 12.61
C TYR A 156 -4.74 1.38 13.68
N GLN A 157 -4.26 0.18 13.39
CA GLN A 157 -4.10 -0.91 14.36
C GLN A 157 -2.63 -1.28 14.50
N ALA A 158 -2.24 -1.71 15.71
CA ALA A 158 -0.95 -2.33 15.93
C ALA A 158 -1.04 -3.81 15.54
N LEU A 159 -0.09 -4.27 14.74
CA LEU A 159 0.07 -5.68 14.41
C LEU A 159 0.99 -6.36 15.44
N ASN A 160 0.91 -7.68 15.56
CA ASN A 160 1.79 -8.47 16.41
C ASN A 160 3.28 -8.41 15.99
N THR A 161 3.57 -7.92 14.79
CA THR A 161 4.93 -7.68 14.29
C THR A 161 5.53 -6.34 14.73
N GLY A 162 4.79 -5.54 15.51
CA GLY A 162 5.20 -4.21 15.96
C GLY A 162 4.97 -3.10 14.92
N ILE A 163 4.45 -3.44 13.74
CA ILE A 163 4.08 -2.48 12.68
C ILE A 163 2.70 -1.89 12.98
N TRP A 164 2.52 -0.59 12.76
CA TRP A 164 1.20 0.03 12.72
C TRP A 164 0.68 0.04 11.29
N TRP A 165 -0.54 -0.45 11.09
CA TRP A 165 -1.15 -0.59 9.77
C TRP A 165 -2.51 0.11 9.71
N PRO A 166 -2.88 0.76 8.58
CA PRO A 166 -4.22 1.30 8.41
C PRO A 166 -5.28 0.19 8.57
N ALA A 167 -6.13 0.30 9.58
CA ALA A 167 -7.25 -0.62 9.78
C ALA A 167 -8.46 -0.19 8.95
N LYS A 168 -8.69 1.12 8.87
CA LYS A 168 -9.84 1.72 8.23
C LYS A 168 -9.43 3.00 7.53
N PHE A 169 -10.07 3.31 6.41
CA PHE A 169 -9.98 4.63 5.81
C PHE A 169 -11.33 5.12 5.31
N GLN A 170 -11.50 6.43 5.24
CA GLN A 170 -12.71 7.08 4.76
C GLN A 170 -12.32 8.18 3.78
N LEU A 171 -12.90 8.15 2.58
CA LEU A 171 -12.70 9.19 1.56
C LEU A 171 -13.87 10.18 1.61
N TYR A 172 -13.54 11.44 1.76
CA TYR A 172 -14.49 12.55 1.79
C TYR A 172 -14.32 13.46 0.57
N ASP A 173 -15.43 14.02 0.12
CA ASP A 173 -15.53 15.16 -0.81
C ASP A 173 -16.23 16.28 -0.06
N GLY A 174 -15.46 17.25 0.44
CA GLY A 174 -15.94 18.17 1.47
C GLY A 174 -16.38 17.42 2.73
N LYS A 175 -17.67 17.52 3.08
CA LYS A 175 -18.26 16.84 4.25
C LYS A 175 -18.97 15.53 3.90
N HIS A 176 -18.98 15.13 2.63
CA HIS A 176 -19.72 13.96 2.17
C HIS A 176 -18.81 12.74 2.07
N LEU A 177 -19.14 11.67 2.80
CA LEU A 177 -18.48 10.38 2.69
C LEU A 177 -18.75 9.79 1.29
N LYS A 178 -17.68 9.49 0.55
CA LYS A 178 -17.74 8.90 -0.80
C LYS A 178 -17.49 7.41 -0.80
N LEU A 179 -16.56 6.95 0.04
CA LEU A 179 -16.30 5.52 0.25
C LEU A 179 -15.64 5.32 1.61
N GLU A 180 -15.75 4.09 2.10
CA GLU A 180 -15.09 3.61 3.30
C GLU A 180 -14.39 2.29 2.99
N GLY A 181 -13.16 2.13 3.47
CA GLY A 181 -12.38 0.92 3.31
C GLY A 181 -11.98 0.33 4.65
N HIS A 182 -11.97 -1.00 4.73
CA HIS A 182 -11.54 -1.77 5.89
C HIS A 182 -10.51 -2.80 5.49
N PHE A 183 -9.35 -2.76 6.13
CA PHE A 183 -8.32 -3.77 5.98
C PHE A 183 -8.49 -4.87 7.03
N SER A 184 -8.40 -6.12 6.61
CA SER A 184 -8.43 -7.28 7.49
C SER A 184 -7.43 -8.34 7.02
N GLU A 185 -7.25 -9.39 7.81
CA GLU A 185 -6.37 -10.52 7.48
C GLU A 185 -4.95 -10.06 7.06
N VAL A 186 -4.41 -9.11 7.83
CA VAL A 186 -3.13 -8.48 7.54
C VAL A 186 -2.00 -9.43 7.88
N GLU A 187 -1.10 -9.65 6.92
CA GLU A 187 0.05 -10.53 7.03
C GLU A 187 1.33 -9.80 6.66
N VAL A 188 2.38 -10.07 7.41
CA VAL A 188 3.70 -9.46 7.25
C VAL A 188 4.72 -10.58 7.16
N ASN A 189 5.58 -10.54 6.14
CA ASN A 189 6.63 -11.53 5.90
C ASN A 189 6.11 -12.97 5.79
N GLN A 190 4.93 -13.14 5.19
CA GLN A 190 4.33 -14.44 4.89
C GLN A 190 4.24 -14.63 3.38
N GLU A 191 4.04 -15.88 2.95
CA GLU A 191 3.72 -16.16 1.55
C GLU A 191 2.33 -15.64 1.18
N ALA A 192 2.11 -15.37 -0.11
CA ALA A 192 0.81 -14.94 -0.60
C ALA A 192 -0.27 -16.01 -0.34
N ARG A 193 -1.33 -15.67 0.40
CA ARG A 193 -2.56 -16.50 0.50
C ARG A 193 -3.27 -16.72 -0.82
N ILE A 194 -3.00 -15.85 -1.79
CA ILE A 194 -3.56 -15.95 -3.14
C ILE A 194 -2.85 -17.10 -3.85
N LYS A 195 -3.61 -18.08 -4.36
CA LYS A 195 -3.04 -19.14 -5.20
C LYS A 195 -2.44 -18.51 -6.46
N THR A 196 -1.14 -18.59 -6.60
CA THR A 196 -0.40 -18.02 -7.74
C THR A 196 0.31 -19.11 -8.54
N PRO A 197 0.54 -18.92 -9.86
CA PRO A 197 1.35 -19.82 -10.66
C PRO A 197 2.80 -19.88 -10.18
N ASN A 198 3.50 -20.97 -10.50
CA ASN A 198 4.89 -21.20 -10.06
C ASN A 198 5.86 -20.08 -10.47
N TRP A 199 5.66 -19.47 -11.63
CA TRP A 199 6.53 -18.37 -12.11
C TRP A 199 6.42 -17.09 -11.26
N PHE A 200 5.38 -16.96 -10.45
CA PHE A 200 5.20 -15.83 -9.52
C PHE A 200 5.99 -16.03 -8.21
N LYS A 201 6.26 -17.27 -7.83
CA LYS A 201 6.99 -17.58 -6.60
C LYS A 201 8.46 -17.15 -6.73
N PRO A 202 9.14 -16.83 -5.62
CA PRO A 202 10.59 -16.68 -5.63
C PRO A 202 11.22 -17.91 -6.26
N SER A 203 12.10 -17.70 -7.24
CA SER A 203 13.05 -18.72 -7.63
C SER A 203 13.86 -19.05 -6.38
N ILE A 204 13.73 -20.27 -5.87
CA ILE A 204 14.67 -20.80 -4.88
C ILE A 204 15.97 -20.97 -5.66
N GLU A 205 16.77 -19.91 -5.72
CA GLU A 205 18.17 -20.08 -6.06
C GLU A 205 18.73 -20.98 -4.98
N SER A 206 19.10 -22.19 -5.40
CA SER A 206 19.80 -23.14 -4.57
C SER A 206 21.07 -22.44 -4.14
N THR A 207 21.13 -21.97 -2.90
CA THR A 207 22.40 -21.73 -2.22
C THR A 207 23.07 -23.08 -2.14
N THR A 208 23.76 -23.43 -3.22
CA THR A 208 24.75 -24.49 -3.20
C THR A 208 25.87 -23.87 -2.38
N ASP A 209 25.95 -24.28 -1.12
CA ASP A 209 27.09 -24.02 -0.27
C ASP A 209 28.35 -24.42 -1.05
N ILE A 210 29.12 -23.43 -1.49
CA ILE A 210 30.52 -23.67 -1.85
C ILE A 210 31.25 -23.67 -0.52
N GLN A 211 31.57 -24.89 -0.07
CA GLN A 211 32.45 -25.20 1.05
C GLN A 211 33.85 -24.61 0.86
#